data_AF-A0A7I7NNC9-F1
#
_entry.id   AF-A0A7I7NNC9-F1
#
_cell.length_a   1.000
_cell.length_b   1.000
_cell.length_c   1.000
_cell.angle_alpha   90.00
_cell.angle_beta   90.00
_cell.angle_gamma   90.00
#
_symmetry.space_group_name_H-M   'P 1'
#
loop_
_entity.id
_entity.type
_entity.pdbx_description
1 polymer ?
#
loop_
_entity_poly.entity_id
_entity_poly.type
_entity_poly.pdbx_seq_one_letter_code
_entity_poly.pdbx_strand_id
1 'polypeptide(L)'
;MAATTRTTVAIIAELNRQISDLEATLAQHFETHPDADIYLSLPGLGVILGARVLGEFGDDPNRYTDATSRRNYAGTSPLTIASGNKRAVLARHVAKPPSV
;
A
#
# COMPACT_ATOMS: atom_id res chain seq x y z
N MET A 1 -19.59 -28.01 -20.29
CA MET A 1 -19.73 -26.53 -20.25
C MET A 1 -20.60 -26.07 -19.10
N ALA A 2 -21.87 -26.48 -18.97
CA ALA A 2 -22.73 -26.06 -17.86
C ALA A 2 -22.22 -26.43 -16.45
N ALA A 3 -21.65 -27.64 -16.27
CA ALA A 3 -21.07 -28.07 -14.99
C ALA A 3 -19.87 -27.20 -14.59
N THR A 4 -18.94 -26.96 -15.52
CA THR A 4 -17.75 -26.11 -15.30
C THR A 4 -18.13 -24.69 -14.92
N THR A 5 -19.07 -24.07 -15.64
CA THR A 5 -19.57 -22.72 -15.31
C THR A 5 -20.17 -22.67 -13.90
N ARG A 6 -20.98 -23.67 -13.52
CA ARG A 6 -21.57 -23.75 -12.17
C ARG A 6 -20.48 -23.84 -11.09
N THR A 7 -19.46 -24.66 -11.31
CA THR A 7 -18.34 -24.78 -10.38
C THR A 7 -17.57 -23.47 -10.24
N THR A 8 -17.24 -22.79 -11.35
CA THR A 8 -16.54 -21.50 -11.29
C THR A 8 -17.35 -20.44 -10.54
N VAL A 9 -18.66 -20.38 -10.75
CA VAL A 9 -19.54 -19.45 -10.00
C VAL A 9 -19.52 -19.76 -8.50
N ALA A 10 -19.58 -21.05 -8.12
CA ALA A 10 -19.50 -21.46 -6.72
C ALA A 10 -18.15 -21.07 -6.09
N ILE A 11 -17.05 -21.21 -6.82
CA ILE A 11 -15.72 -20.78 -6.36
C ILE A 11 -15.68 -19.26 -6.14
N ILE A 12 -16.19 -18.45 -7.08
CA ILE A 12 -16.23 -16.99 -6.93
C ILE A 12 -17.05 -16.59 -5.70
N ALA A 13 -18.20 -17.24 -5.48
CA ALA A 13 -19.04 -16.97 -4.32
C ALA A 13 -18.30 -17.28 -3.01
N GLU A 14 -17.59 -18.40 -2.94
CA GLU A 14 -16.81 -18.76 -1.76
C GLU A 14 -15.61 -17.83 -1.54
N LEU A 15 -14.91 -17.42 -2.60
CA LEU A 15 -13.81 -16.45 -2.49
C LEU A 15 -14.31 -15.10 -1.96
N ASN A 16 -15.48 -14.63 -2.40
CA ASN A 16 -16.07 -13.40 -1.86
C ASN A 16 -16.39 -13.53 -0.37
N ARG A 17 -16.92 -14.68 0.06
CA ARG A 17 -17.16 -14.96 1.49
C ARG A 17 -15.87 -14.91 2.29
N GLN A 18 -14.82 -15.57 1.81
CA GLN A 18 -13.50 -15.57 2.47
C GLN A 18 -12.86 -14.17 2.52
N ILE A 19 -13.04 -13.35 1.48
CA ILE A 19 -12.57 -11.96 1.47
C ILE A 19 -13.24 -11.19 2.61
N SER A 20 -14.56 -11.29 2.77
CA SER A 20 -15.28 -10.61 3.85
C SER A 20 -14.82 -11.06 5.25
N ASP A 21 -14.59 -12.37 5.44
CA ASP A 21 -14.08 -12.90 6.71
C ASP A 21 -12.66 -12.37 7.02
N LEU A 22 -11.80 -12.32 6.00
CA LEU A 22 -10.44 -11.79 6.13
C LEU A 22 -10.44 -10.28 6.40
N GLU A 23 -11.34 -9.52 5.76
CA GLU A 23 -11.49 -8.09 6.03
C GLU A 23 -11.91 -7.82 7.47
N ALA A 24 -12.86 -8.59 8.01
CA ALA A 24 -13.28 -8.48 9.41
C ALA A 24 -12.14 -8.82 10.38
N THR A 25 -11.41 -9.90 10.10
CA THR A 25 -10.24 -10.31 10.91
C THR A 25 -9.14 -9.25 10.86
N LEU A 26 -8.83 -8.75 9.67
CA LEU A 26 -7.82 -7.70 9.45
C LEU A 26 -8.18 -6.43 10.22
N ALA A 27 -9.45 -5.99 10.13
CA ALA A 27 -9.93 -4.80 10.83
C ALA A 27 -9.71 -4.92 12.34
N GLN A 28 -10.12 -6.04 12.94
CA GLN A 28 -9.95 -6.30 14.37
C GLN A 28 -8.48 -6.22 14.81
N HIS A 29 -7.57 -6.84 14.05
CA HIS A 29 -6.14 -6.82 14.41
C HIS A 29 -5.53 -5.44 14.20
N PHE A 30 -5.86 -4.79 13.08
CA PHE A 30 -5.33 -3.47 12.75
C PHE A 30 -5.75 -2.41 13.77
N GLU A 31 -7.02 -2.39 14.20
CA GLU A 31 -7.51 -1.43 15.20
C GLU A 31 -6.80 -1.57 16.56
N THR A 32 -6.26 -2.75 16.89
CA THR A 32 -5.47 -2.97 18.11
C THR A 32 -4.00 -2.64 17.97
N HIS A 33 -3.52 -2.31 16.77
CA HIS A 33 -2.11 -2.02 16.53
C HIS A 33 -1.71 -0.65 17.12
N PRO A 34 -0.54 -0.52 17.78
CA PRO A 34 -0.12 0.73 18.42
C PRO A 34 -0.13 1.96 17.49
N ASP A 35 0.22 1.76 16.22
CA ASP A 35 0.28 2.83 15.22
C ASP A 35 -1.01 3.02 14.42
N ALA A 36 -2.09 2.30 14.70
CA ALA A 36 -3.33 2.33 13.90
C ALA A 36 -3.87 3.75 13.71
N ASP A 37 -3.90 4.53 14.80
CA ASP A 37 -4.37 5.92 14.80
C ASP A 37 -3.52 6.83 13.90
N ILE A 38 -2.21 6.56 13.77
CA ILE A 38 -1.32 7.31 12.88
C ILE A 38 -1.76 7.11 11.43
N TYR A 39 -2.01 5.86 11.02
CA TYR A 39 -2.46 5.54 9.66
C TYR A 39 -3.86 6.09 9.38
N LEU A 40 -4.79 5.98 10.34
CA LEU A 40 -6.17 6.47 10.20
C LEU A 40 -6.28 8.00 10.23
N SER A 41 -5.27 8.69 10.76
CA SER A 41 -5.21 10.15 10.70
C SER A 41 -4.94 10.70 9.28
N LEU A 42 -4.46 9.86 8.36
CA LEU A 42 -4.11 10.27 7.01
C LEU A 42 -5.37 10.38 6.12
N PRO A 43 -5.55 11.48 5.38
CA PRO A 43 -6.74 11.67 4.56
C PRO A 43 -6.83 10.59 3.48
N GLY A 44 -7.99 9.92 3.43
CA GLY A 44 -8.26 8.84 2.48
C GLY A 44 -7.80 7.45 2.89
N LEU A 45 -7.13 7.29 4.05
CA LEU A 45 -6.77 5.97 4.59
C LEU A 45 -7.84 5.50 5.59
N GLY A 46 -8.76 4.65 5.10
CA GLY A 46 -9.63 3.85 5.97
C GLY A 46 -8.92 2.58 6.48
N VAL A 47 -9.56 1.83 7.37
CA VAL A 47 -9.04 0.62 8.03
C VAL A 47 -8.29 -0.33 7.08
N ILE A 48 -8.94 -0.75 5.98
CA ILE A 48 -8.34 -1.70 5.04
C ILE A 48 -7.11 -1.10 4.33
N LEU A 49 -7.15 0.18 3.96
CA LEU A 49 -6.02 0.82 3.29
C LEU A 49 -4.88 1.08 4.29
N GLY A 50 -5.19 1.54 5.50
CA GLY A 50 -4.22 1.72 6.58
C GLY A 50 -3.48 0.42 6.90
N ALA A 51 -4.21 -0.68 7.06
CA ALA A 51 -3.64 -2.00 7.30
C ALA A 51 -2.72 -2.48 6.16
N ARG A 52 -3.10 -2.23 4.90
CA ARG A 52 -2.25 -2.53 3.73
C ARG A 52 -0.96 -1.70 3.73
N VAL A 53 -1.06 -0.41 4.05
CA VAL A 53 0.10 0.48 4.13
C VAL A 53 1.03 0.07 5.28
N LEU A 54 0.48 -0.33 6.44
CA LEU A 54 1.25 -0.94 7.52
C LEU A 54 1.93 -2.22 7.05
N GLY A 55 1.22 -3.13 6.38
CA GLY A 55 1.80 -4.36 5.85
C GLY A 55 2.92 -4.14 4.82
N GLU A 56 2.81 -3.12 3.98
CA GLU A 56 3.84 -2.75 2.99
C GLU A 56 5.13 -2.27 3.67
N PHE A 57 4.99 -1.35 4.63
CA PHE A 57 6.14 -0.79 5.35
C PHE A 57 6.67 -1.71 6.45
N GLY A 58 5.86 -2.65 6.95
CA GLY A 58 6.14 -3.41 8.17
C GLY A 58 5.90 -2.60 9.44
N ASP A 59 5.87 -3.31 10.56
CA ASP A 59 5.62 -2.82 11.93
C ASP A 59 6.91 -2.59 12.74
N ASP A 60 8.09 -2.93 12.21
CA ASP A 60 9.37 -2.60 12.85
C ASP A 60 9.65 -1.09 12.75
N PRO A 61 9.64 -0.35 13.88
CA PRO A 61 9.85 1.10 13.89
C PRO A 61 11.26 1.50 13.43
N ASN A 62 12.22 0.58 13.48
CA ASN A 62 13.62 0.83 13.11
C ASN A 62 13.98 0.27 11.73
N ARG A 63 13.01 -0.26 10.96
CA ARG A 63 13.25 -0.79 9.61
C ARG A 63 13.92 0.24 8.69
N TYR A 64 13.55 1.52 8.84
CA TYR A 64 14.12 2.62 8.08
C TYR A 64 14.94 3.51 9.01
N THR A 65 16.21 3.74 8.66
CA THR A 65 17.10 4.62 9.43
C THR A 65 16.58 6.06 9.50
N ASP A 66 15.94 6.53 8.44
CA ASP A 66 15.34 7.85 8.37
C ASP A 66 14.17 7.93 7.38
N ALA A 67 13.48 9.07 7.36
CA ALA A 67 12.39 9.32 6.42
C ALA A 67 12.84 9.31 4.94
N THR A 68 14.13 9.53 4.67
CA THR A 68 14.67 9.48 3.30
C THR A 68 14.74 8.04 2.81
N SER A 69 15.17 7.11 3.67
CA SER A 69 15.21 5.68 3.42
C SER A 69 13.83 5.13 3.11
N ARG A 70 12.80 5.55 3.86
CA ARG A 70 11.41 5.17 3.57
C ARG A 70 10.88 5.74 2.25
N ARG A 71 11.20 7.00 1.92
CA ARG A 71 10.85 7.61 0.62
C ARG A 71 11.57 6.96 -0.57
N ASN A 72 12.82 6.52 -0.36
CA ASN A 72 13.57 5.77 -1.36
C ASN A 72 12.90 4.43 -1.65
N TYR A 73 12.52 3.69 -0.61
CA TYR A 73 11.80 2.43 -0.74
C TYR A 73 10.45 2.61 -1.45
N ALA A 74 9.66 3.60 -1.03
CA ALA A 74 8.36 3.90 -1.65
C ALA A 74 8.48 4.50 -3.07
N GLY A 75 9.69 4.75 -3.58
CA GLY A 75 9.89 5.37 -4.89
C GLY A 75 9.40 6.83 -4.97
N THR A 76 9.24 7.51 -3.83
CA THR A 76 8.77 8.91 -3.75
C THR A 76 9.92 9.92 -3.59
N SER A 77 11.15 9.45 -3.36
CA SER A 77 12.33 10.31 -3.36
C SER A 77 12.64 10.88 -4.75
N PRO A 78 13.04 12.17 -4.84
CA PRO A 78 13.54 12.78 -6.07
C PRO A 78 14.69 11.98 -6.69
N LEU A 79 14.76 11.95 -8.02
CA LEU A 79 15.87 11.36 -8.76
C LEU A 79 17.01 12.37 -8.85
N THR A 80 18.19 12.00 -8.33
CA THR A 80 19.41 12.80 -8.52
C THR A 80 20.25 12.20 -9.65
N ILE A 81 20.49 12.98 -10.70
CA ILE A 81 21.37 12.62 -11.82
C ILE A 81 22.61 13.52 -11.74
N ALA A 82 23.79 12.94 -11.64
CA ALA A 82 25.05 13.69 -11.61
C ALA A 82 26.11 13.04 -12.49
N SER A 83 26.92 13.87 -13.17
CA SER A 83 28.08 13.44 -13.97
C SER A 83 29.07 14.59 -14.10
N GLY A 84 30.28 14.45 -13.55
CA GLY A 84 31.39 15.40 -13.67
C GLY A 84 31.03 16.86 -13.40
N ASN A 85 30.56 17.56 -14.44
CA ASN A 85 30.18 18.98 -14.43
C ASN A 85 28.66 19.24 -14.40
N LYS A 86 27.81 18.20 -14.32
CA LYS A 86 26.35 18.30 -14.36
C LYS A 86 25.71 17.66 -13.14
N ARG A 87 24.70 18.33 -12.59
CA ARG A 87 23.86 17.83 -11.50
C ARG A 87 22.42 18.30 -11.71
N ALA A 88 21.47 17.38 -11.64
CA ALA A 88 20.04 17.66 -11.72
C ALA A 88 19.28 16.85 -10.67
N VAL A 89 18.29 17.47 -10.03
CA VAL A 89 17.36 16.83 -9.09
C VAL A 89 15.96 16.92 -9.71
N LEU A 90 15.37 15.77 -10.00
CA LEU A 90 14.11 15.66 -10.73
C LEU A 90 13.04 15.01 -9.85
N ALA A 91 11.79 15.47 -9.97
CA ALA A 91 10.66 14.77 -9.39
C ALA A 91 10.43 13.43 -10.12
N ARG A 92 10.04 12.37 -9.40
CA ARG A 92 9.52 11.16 -10.02
C ARG A 92 8.03 11.33 -10.29
N HIS A 93 7.63 11.23 -11.55
CA HIS A 93 6.23 11.20 -11.93
C HIS A 93 5.77 9.75 -12.04
N VAL A 94 4.91 9.32 -11.13
CA VAL A 94 4.35 7.94 -11.10
C VAL A 94 3.12 7.81 -12.01
N ALA A 95 2.51 8.94 -12.39
CA ALA A 95 1.40 9.02 -13.34
C ALA A 95 1.65 10.14 -14.37
N LYS A 96 1.03 10.02 -15.55
CA LYS A 96 1.05 11.09 -16.56
C LYS A 96 0.48 12.36 -15.92
N PRO A 97 1.20 13.50 -15.94
CA PRO A 97 0.65 14.75 -15.42
C PRO A 97 -0.64 15.09 -16.19
N PRO A 98 -1.63 15.70 -15.52
CA PRO A 98 -2.87 16.08 -16.18
C PRO A 98 -2.54 16.96 -17.39
N SER A 99 -3.17 16.65 -18.52
CA SER A 99 -3.10 17.49 -19.72
C SER A 99 -3.65 18.86 -19.36
N VAL A 100 -2.81 19.90 -19.42
CA VAL A 100 -3.25 21.30 -19.39
C VAL A 100 -3.85 21.66 -20.74
#